data_AF-R5MK29-F1
#
_entry.id   AF-R5MK29-F1
#
_cell.length_a   1.000
_cell.length_b   1.000
_cell.length_c   1.000
_cell.angle_alpha   90.00
_cell.angle_beta   90.00
_cell.angle_gamma   90.00
#
_symmetry.space_group_name_H-M   'P 1'
#
loop_
_entity.id
_entity.type
_entity.pdbx_description
1 polymer ?
#
loop_
_entity_poly.entity_id
_entity_poly.type
_entity_poly.pdbx_seq_one_letter_code
_entity_poly.pdbx_strand_id
1 'polypeptide(L)'
;MAKKENTEVIYKDKNINNQYNSIIKPMFEDIYYKLLDDIEKNDEDSIIFKHHINPIGDALRKYHSIDYLSEENNQIVVDYIASMTDDYFIALHKFLFPESKYSVEYEPYF
;
A
#
# COMPACT_ATOMS: atom_id res chain seq x y z
N MET A 1 -22.09 -22.55 7.74
CA MET A 1 -22.33 -21.70 8.93
C MET A 1 -21.04 -21.29 9.65
N ALA A 2 -19.92 -22.02 9.54
CA ALA A 2 -18.64 -21.67 10.17
C ALA A 2 -17.94 -20.37 9.70
N LYS A 3 -18.20 -19.85 8.49
CA LYS A 3 -17.59 -18.59 8.01
C LYS A 3 -18.25 -17.31 8.55
N LYS A 4 -19.50 -17.37 9.02
CA LYS A 4 -20.22 -16.18 9.52
C LYS A 4 -19.95 -15.92 10.99
N GLU A 5 -19.79 -16.97 11.79
CA GLU A 5 -19.57 -16.85 13.23
C GLU A 5 -18.13 -16.41 13.58
N ASN A 6 -17.14 -16.71 12.74
CA ASN A 6 -15.74 -16.36 13.03
C ASN A 6 -15.41 -14.89 12.68
N THR A 7 -15.98 -14.36 11.60
CA THR A 7 -15.80 -12.96 11.19
C THR A 7 -16.38 -11.99 12.22
N GLU A 8 -17.45 -12.36 12.94
CA GLU A 8 -18.01 -11.46 13.94
C GLU A 8 -17.16 -11.39 15.21
N VAL A 9 -16.49 -12.46 15.63
CA VAL A 9 -15.74 -12.46 16.90
C VAL A 9 -14.39 -11.75 16.77
N ILE A 10 -13.68 -11.93 15.64
CA ILE A 10 -12.36 -11.33 15.40
C ILE A 10 -12.48 -9.83 15.07
N TYR A 11 -13.49 -9.43 14.29
CA TYR A 11 -13.70 -8.01 13.93
C TYR A 11 -14.53 -7.22 14.95
N LYS A 12 -15.11 -7.86 15.98
CA LYS A 12 -15.77 -7.14 17.10
C LYS A 12 -14.82 -6.80 18.23
N ASP A 13 -13.56 -7.25 18.19
CA ASP A 13 -12.58 -6.78 19.17
C ASP A 13 -12.34 -5.29 18.95
N LYS A 14 -12.77 -4.48 19.93
CA LYS A 14 -12.64 -3.03 19.90
C LYS A 14 -11.17 -2.62 19.78
N ASN A 15 -10.23 -3.42 20.28
CA ASN A 15 -8.81 -3.11 20.20
C ASN A 15 -8.28 -3.25 18.77
N ILE A 16 -8.67 -4.30 18.05
CA ILE A 16 -8.28 -4.51 16.64
C ILE A 16 -8.86 -3.39 15.76
N ASN A 17 -10.14 -3.06 15.94
CA ASN A 17 -10.76 -1.94 15.21
C ASN A 17 -10.11 -0.59 15.54
N ASN A 18 -9.70 -0.36 16.79
CA ASN A 18 -9.02 0.86 17.19
C ASN A 18 -7.63 0.95 16.55
N GLN A 19 -6.86 -0.15 16.52
CA GLN A 19 -5.55 -0.18 15.87
C GLN A 19 -5.67 0.06 14.37
N TYR A 20 -6.62 -0.60 13.71
CA TYR A 20 -6.88 -0.39 12.29
C TYR A 20 -7.24 1.07 11.97
N ASN A 21 -8.18 1.65 12.71
CA ASN A 21 -8.66 3.01 12.43
C ASN A 21 -7.67 4.10 12.84
N SER A 22 -6.86 3.89 13.88
CA SER A 22 -5.97 4.93 14.42
C SER A 22 -4.54 4.88 13.87
N ILE A 23 -4.12 3.74 13.31
CA ILE A 23 -2.75 3.54 12.81
C ILE A 23 -2.78 3.15 11.34
N ILE A 24 -3.41 2.03 10.99
CA ILE A 24 -3.32 1.46 9.64
C ILE A 24 -3.97 2.38 8.60
N LYS A 25 -5.18 2.88 8.87
CA LYS A 25 -5.89 3.76 7.94
C LYS A 25 -5.10 5.05 7.63
N PRO A 26 -4.56 5.80 8.62
CA PRO A 26 -3.66 6.91 8.34
C PRO A 26 -2.42 6.54 7.53
N MET A 27 -1.81 5.38 7.77
CA MET A 27 -0.65 4.92 6.97
C MET A 27 -1.02 4.72 5.50
N PHE A 28 -2.22 4.20 5.21
CA PHE A 28 -2.70 4.05 3.83
C PHE A 28 -2.90 5.41 3.17
N GLU A 29 -3.46 6.37 3.90
CA GLU A 29 -3.65 7.74 3.42
C GLU A 29 -2.30 8.43 3.11
N ASP A 30 -1.34 8.33 4.04
CA ASP A 30 0.02 8.85 3.88
C ASP A 30 0.69 8.27 2.62
N ILE A 31 0.73 6.94 2.51
CA ILE A 31 1.33 6.26 1.36
C ILE A 31 0.61 6.65 0.06
N TYR A 32 -0.72 6.58 0.03
CA TYR A 32 -1.49 6.86 -1.17
C TYR A 32 -1.16 8.24 -1.75
N TYR A 33 -1.25 9.28 -0.92
CA TYR A 33 -1.02 10.65 -1.41
C TYR A 33 0.44 10.91 -1.77
N LYS A 34 1.39 10.30 -1.05
CA LYS A 34 2.82 10.43 -1.42
C LYS A 34 3.12 9.80 -2.77
N LEU A 35 2.60 8.60 -3.02
CA LEU A 35 2.80 7.91 -4.29
C LEU A 35 2.11 8.64 -5.45
N LEU A 36 0.90 9.15 -5.22
CA LEU A 36 0.19 9.95 -6.21
C LEU A 36 0.98 11.22 -6.59
N ASP A 37 1.47 11.95 -5.59
CA ASP A 37 2.31 13.15 -5.77
C ASP A 37 3.61 12.82 -6.55
N ASP A 38 4.22 11.66 -6.31
CA ASP A 38 5.40 11.21 -7.05
C ASP A 38 5.12 10.94 -8.53
N ILE A 39 3.96 10.35 -8.85
CA ILE A 39 3.52 10.18 -10.25
C ILE A 39 3.23 11.53 -10.89
N GLU A 40 2.49 12.41 -10.21
CA GLU A 40 2.12 13.74 -10.74
C GLU A 40 3.35 14.63 -11.01
N LYS A 41 4.40 14.48 -10.20
CA LYS A 41 5.69 15.15 -10.40
C LYS A 41 6.61 14.45 -11.40
N ASN A 42 6.22 13.25 -11.85
CA ASN A 42 7.04 12.37 -12.66
C ASN A 42 8.43 12.13 -12.04
N ASP A 43 8.47 11.89 -10.72
CA ASP A 43 9.69 11.62 -9.98
C ASP A 43 10.15 10.17 -10.23
N GLU A 44 10.88 9.97 -11.32
CA GLU A 44 11.42 8.67 -11.74
C GLU A 44 12.36 8.03 -10.70
N ASP A 45 12.87 8.83 -9.75
CA ASP A 45 13.71 8.35 -8.65
C ASP A 45 12.90 7.85 -7.44
N SER A 46 11.59 8.07 -7.42
CA SER A 46 10.72 7.61 -6.35
C SER A 46 10.53 6.09 -6.32
N ILE A 47 10.05 5.58 -5.18
CA ILE A 47 9.85 4.14 -4.98
C ILE A 47 8.78 3.57 -5.93
N ILE A 48 7.70 4.30 -6.22
CA ILE A 48 6.65 3.80 -7.11
C ILE A 48 7.17 3.59 -8.53
N PHE A 49 8.07 4.46 -9.01
CA PHE A 49 8.71 4.27 -10.31
C PHE A 49 9.65 3.07 -10.30
N LYS A 50 10.54 3.01 -9.31
CA LYS A 50 11.57 1.97 -9.22
C LYS A 50 11.01 0.57 -9.00
N HIS A 51 10.01 0.43 -8.14
CA HIS A 51 9.54 -0.89 -7.67
C HIS A 51 8.24 -1.36 -8.35
N HIS A 52 7.49 -0.47 -9.02
CA HIS A 52 6.21 -0.82 -9.63
C HIS A 52 6.12 -0.42 -11.11
N ILE A 53 6.14 0.89 -11.41
CA ILE A 53 5.88 1.40 -12.77
C ILE A 53 6.91 0.88 -13.77
N ASN A 54 8.22 0.98 -13.45
CA ASN A 54 9.25 0.55 -14.40
C ASN A 54 9.21 -0.97 -14.62
N PRO A 55 9.19 -1.84 -13.58
CA PRO A 55 9.08 -3.28 -13.78
C PRO A 55 7.84 -3.72 -14.56
N ILE A 56 6.66 -3.17 -14.24
CA ILE A 56 5.40 -3.52 -14.91
C ILE A 56 5.33 -2.94 -16.31
N GLY A 57 5.69 -1.67 -16.47
CA GLY A 57 5.73 -0.97 -17.74
C GLY A 57 6.67 -1.63 -18.74
N ASP A 58 7.83 -2.10 -18.30
CA ASP A 58 8.77 -2.86 -19.13
C ASP A 58 8.17 -4.18 -19.63
N ALA A 59 7.49 -4.91 -18.75
CA ALA A 59 6.82 -6.15 -19.12
C ALA A 59 5.65 -5.91 -20.09
N LEU A 60 4.78 -4.95 -19.78
CA LEU A 60 3.62 -4.60 -20.61
C LEU A 60 4.02 -4.08 -21.98
N ARG A 61 5.04 -3.22 -22.05
CA ARG A 61 5.59 -2.73 -23.32
C ARG A 61 6.16 -3.87 -24.14
N LYS A 62 6.93 -4.78 -23.52
CA LYS A 62 7.58 -5.91 -24.20
C LYS A 62 6.59 -6.94 -24.75
N TYR A 63 5.57 -7.31 -23.99
CA TYR A 63 4.69 -8.43 -24.35
C TYR A 63 3.35 -7.99 -24.94
N HIS A 64 2.91 -6.77 -24.66
CA HIS A 64 1.57 -6.29 -25.03
C HIS A 64 1.57 -4.94 -25.76
N SER A 65 2.73 -4.29 -25.94
CA SER A 65 2.84 -2.95 -26.54
C SER A 65 1.96 -1.89 -25.83
N ILE A 66 1.77 -2.06 -24.51
CA ILE A 66 1.00 -1.15 -23.66
C ILE A 66 1.97 -0.23 -22.91
N ASP A 67 1.64 1.06 -22.85
CA ASP A 67 2.31 2.03 -21.99
C ASP A 67 1.57 2.14 -20.66
N TYR A 68 2.17 1.62 -19.58
CA TYR A 68 1.53 1.60 -18.27
C TYR A 68 1.33 3.00 -17.68
N LEU A 69 2.19 3.97 -18.03
CA LEU A 69 2.04 5.36 -17.59
C LEU A 69 0.88 6.10 -18.27
N SER A 70 0.27 5.50 -19.31
CA SER A 70 -0.95 6.04 -19.92
C SER A 70 -2.22 5.70 -19.15
N GLU A 71 -2.13 4.78 -18.18
CA GLU A 71 -3.22 4.50 -17.24
C GLU A 71 -3.47 5.67 -16.29
N GLU A 72 -4.63 5.68 -15.66
CA GLU A 72 -4.99 6.70 -14.71
C GLU A 72 -4.12 6.62 -13.43
N ASN A 73 -3.59 7.76 -12.96
CA ASN A 73 -2.62 7.79 -11.87
C ASN A 73 -3.12 7.12 -10.58
N ASN A 74 -4.38 7.36 -10.19
CA ASN A 74 -4.94 6.73 -9.00
C ASN A 74 -5.04 5.20 -9.17
N GLN A 75 -5.37 4.70 -10.37
CA GLN A 75 -5.34 3.27 -10.67
C GLN A 75 -3.93 2.67 -10.49
N ILE A 76 -2.89 3.35 -10.96
CA ILE A 76 -1.49 2.90 -10.78
C ILE A 76 -1.11 2.83 -9.30
N VAL A 77 -1.49 3.84 -8.51
CA VAL A 77 -1.25 3.88 -7.06
C VAL A 77 -1.98 2.73 -6.35
N VAL A 78 -3.26 2.52 -6.67
CA VAL A 78 -4.07 1.45 -6.07
C VAL A 78 -3.51 0.07 -6.44
N ASP A 79 -3.11 -0.14 -7.69
CA ASP A 79 -2.49 -1.40 -8.13
C ASP A 79 -1.21 -1.69 -7.34
N TYR A 80 -0.37 -0.68 -7.13
CA TYR A 80 0.86 -0.86 -6.36
C TYR A 80 0.55 -1.23 -4.91
N ILE A 81 -0.33 -0.47 -4.25
CA ILE A 81 -0.75 -0.73 -2.87
C ILE A 81 -1.40 -2.11 -2.73
N ALA A 82 -2.21 -2.53 -3.70
CA ALA A 82 -2.86 -3.84 -3.69
C ALA A 82 -1.88 -5.01 -3.95
N SER A 83 -0.73 -4.74 -4.57
CA SER A 83 0.27 -5.76 -4.90
C SER A 83 1.24 -6.09 -3.76
N MET A 84 1.36 -5.22 -2.75
CA MET A 84 2.35 -5.40 -1.68
C MET A 84 1.83 -6.22 -0.50
N THR A 85 2.74 -6.86 0.22
CA THR A 85 2.44 -7.55 1.48
C THR A 85 2.33 -6.57 2.64
N ASP A 86 1.67 -6.98 3.73
CA ASP A 86 1.56 -6.16 4.94
C ASP A 86 2.94 -5.72 5.49
N ASP A 87 3.90 -6.64 5.56
CA ASP A 87 5.28 -6.33 6.01
C ASP A 87 5.95 -5.26 5.13
N TYR A 88 5.76 -5.36 3.81
CA TYR A 88 6.31 -4.37 2.89
C TYR A 88 5.62 -3.02 3.04
N PHE A 89 4.31 -3.01 3.24
CA PHE A 89 3.54 -1.78 3.49
C PHE A 89 4.04 -1.05 4.75
N ILE A 90 4.25 -1.77 5.86
CA ILE A 90 4.79 -1.20 7.10
C ILE A 90 6.21 -0.68 6.89
N ALA A 91 7.07 -1.45 6.20
CA ALA A 91 8.43 -1.03 5.90
C ALA A 91 8.48 0.20 4.99
N LEU A 92 7.61 0.26 3.98
CA LEU A 92 7.49 1.37 3.05
C LEU A 92 7.05 2.65 3.76
N HIS A 93 6.03 2.56 4.62
CA HIS A 93 5.58 3.72 5.40
C HIS A 93 6.71 4.25 6.28
N LYS A 94 7.42 3.37 7.00
CA LYS A 94 8.57 3.77 7.83
C LYS A 94 9.70 4.40 7.03
N PHE A 95 9.94 3.93 5.81
CA PHE A 95 10.96 4.49 4.92
C PHE A 95 10.58 5.88 4.41
N LEU A 96 9.32 6.07 3.99
CA LEU A 96 8.84 7.35 3.44
C LEU A 96 8.55 8.40 4.52
N PHE A 97 8.14 7.95 5.71
CA PHE A 97 7.72 8.79 6.82
C PHE A 97 8.42 8.39 8.13
N PRO A 98 9.76 8.54 8.21
CA PRO A 98 10.54 8.09 9.37
C PRO A 98 10.15 8.77 10.68
N GLU A 99 9.60 9.98 10.62
CA GLU A 99 9.13 10.77 11.77
C GLU A 99 7.64 10.55 12.08
N SER A 100 6.96 9.64 11.38
CA SER A 100 5.55 9.38 11.64
C SER A 100 5.35 8.74 13.01
N LYS A 101 4.31 9.20 13.71
CA LYS A 101 3.86 8.62 14.98
C LYS A 101 3.16 7.27 14.80
N TYR A 102 2.78 6.92 13.57
CA TYR A 102 2.09 5.67 13.26
C TYR A 102 3.13 4.56 13.17
N SER A 103 3.06 3.62 14.11
CA SER A 103 3.91 2.43 14.10
C SER A 103 3.06 1.22 14.50
N VAL A 104 3.35 0.09 13.84
CA VAL A 104 2.72 -1.19 14.18
C VAL A 104 3.80 -2.02 14.86
N GLU A 105 3.64 -2.24 16.15
CA GLU A 105 4.38 -3.31 16.82
C GLU A 105 3.74 -4.64 16.41
N TYR A 106 4.54 -5.52 15.81
CA TYR A 106 4.12 -6.88 15.50
C TYR A 106 3.87 -7.62 16.82
N GLU A 107 2.61 -7.97 17.10
CA GLU A 107 2.27 -8.91 18.16
C GLU A 107 2.26 -10.33 17.58
N PRO A 108 3.24 -11.18 17.93
CA PRO A 108 3.23 -12.57 17.46
C PRO A 108 2.04 -13.29 18.09
N TYR A 109 1.20 -13.90 17.25
CA TYR A 109 0.15 -14.82 17.72
C TYR A 109 0.70 -16.23 18.05
N PHE A 110 2.03 -16.41 17.99
CA PHE A 110 2.75 -17.66 18.24
C PHE A 110 3.99 -17.43 19.10
#